data_AF-T1C326-F1
#
_entry.id   AF-T1C326-F1
#
_cell.length_a   1.000
_cell.length_b   1.000
_cell.length_c   1.000
_cell.angle_alpha   90.00
_cell.angle_beta   90.00
_cell.angle_gamma   90.00
#
_symmetry.space_group_name_H-M   'P 1'
#
loop_
_entity.id
_entity.type
_entity.pdbx_description
1 polymer ?
#
loop_
_entity_poly.entity_id
_entity_poly.type
_entity_poly.pdbx_seq_one_letter_code
_entity_poly.pdbx_strand_id
1 'polypeptide(L)'
;MSEEQIRRATIGEPTRLNGPVRLVEYDPRWPEQFAREAERIRTALGERAIRIEHVGSTSVPGLAAKPIIDILLVVANSADEPSYVPDLEAAGYVLRIREPHWHEHRLFKRPDMELGLHVFSVGSSEIQRMLAFRDRLRDNPV
;
A
#
# COMPACT_ATOMS: atom_id res chain seq x y z
N MET A 1 17.30 -8.21 3.44
CA MET A 1 17.78 -6.82 3.60
C MET A 1 18.60 -6.74 4.87
N SER A 2 19.70 -6.00 4.87
CA SER A 2 20.45 -5.67 6.08
C SER A 2 19.70 -4.63 6.92
N GLU A 3 20.01 -4.51 8.21
CA GLU A 3 19.44 -3.44 9.05
C GLU A 3 19.75 -2.04 8.51
N GLU A 4 20.93 -1.87 7.91
CA GLU A 4 21.32 -0.63 7.26
C GLU A 4 20.43 -0.29 6.08
N GLN A 5 20.07 -1.28 5.25
CA GLN A 5 19.12 -1.09 4.16
C GLN A 5 17.73 -0.69 4.67
N ILE A 6 17.28 -1.31 5.77
CA ILE A 6 16.00 -0.97 6.40
C ILE A 6 16.02 0.48 6.93
N ARG A 7 17.08 0.86 7.65
CA ARG A 7 17.25 2.24 8.17
C ARG A 7 17.28 3.26 7.04
N ARG A 8 18.02 3.00 5.96
CA ARG A 8 18.11 3.90 4.79
C ARG A 8 16.78 4.10 4.09
N ALA A 9 15.94 3.07 4.02
CA ALA A 9 14.66 3.13 3.35
C ALA A 9 13.57 3.77 4.22
N THR A 10 13.71 3.74 5.55
CA THR A 10 12.65 4.18 6.48
C THR A 10 12.72 5.68 6.74
N ILE A 11 11.56 6.34 6.73
CA ILE A 11 11.37 7.68 7.29
C ILE A 11 10.96 7.54 8.76
N GLY A 12 11.74 8.16 9.64
CA GLY A 12 11.65 8.01 11.09
C GLY A 12 12.29 6.72 11.59
N GLU A 13 12.03 6.37 12.84
CA GLU A 13 12.58 5.16 13.44
C GLU A 13 11.94 3.89 12.87
N PRO A 14 12.74 2.89 12.44
CA PRO A 14 12.22 1.59 12.04
C PRO A 14 11.52 0.92 13.22
N THR A 15 10.25 0.57 13.03
CA THR A 15 9.50 -0.17 14.03
C THR A 15 9.92 -1.63 14.00
N ARG A 16 10.53 -2.10 15.09
CA ARG A 16 10.86 -3.51 15.26
C ARG A 16 9.61 -4.29 15.67
N LEU A 17 9.06 -5.06 14.76
CA LEU A 17 7.90 -5.91 15.01
C LEU A 17 8.34 -7.19 15.75
N ASN A 18 8.16 -7.21 17.08
CA ASN A 18 8.51 -8.35 17.95
C ASN A 18 7.27 -9.08 18.53
N GLY A 19 6.07 -8.71 18.06
CA GLY A 19 4.81 -9.31 18.52
C GLY A 19 4.43 -10.58 17.75
N PRO A 20 3.48 -11.38 18.27
CA PRO A 20 2.99 -12.58 17.59
C PRO A 20 2.29 -12.19 16.27
N VAL A 21 2.62 -12.90 15.19
CA VAL A 21 1.90 -12.78 13.92
C VAL A 21 0.53 -13.43 14.07
N ARG A 22 -0.53 -12.62 13.99
CA ARG A 22 -1.91 -13.10 14.02
C ARG A 22 -2.51 -13.04 12.62
N LEU A 23 -2.94 -14.19 12.14
CA LEU A 23 -3.81 -14.29 10.97
C LEU A 23 -5.25 -14.40 11.46
N VAL A 24 -6.16 -13.79 10.73
CA VAL A 24 -7.61 -13.89 10.94
C VAL A 24 -8.26 -14.45 9.68
N GLU A 25 -9.39 -15.12 9.85
CA GLU A 25 -10.25 -15.50 8.73
C GLU A 25 -10.66 -14.29 7.91
N TYR A 26 -11.00 -14.53 6.65
CA TYR A 26 -11.42 -13.47 5.75
C TYR A 26 -12.57 -12.65 6.33
N ASP A 27 -12.38 -11.32 6.37
CA ASP A 27 -13.40 -10.38 6.82
C ASP A 27 -14.10 -9.75 5.60
N PRO A 28 -15.41 -9.98 5.41
CA PRO A 28 -16.16 -9.40 4.29
C PRO A 28 -16.25 -7.87 4.33
N ARG A 29 -15.80 -7.22 5.41
CA ARG A 29 -15.71 -5.76 5.53
C ARG A 29 -14.42 -5.19 4.93
N TRP A 30 -13.42 -6.02 4.58
CA TRP A 30 -12.17 -5.52 3.98
C TRP A 30 -12.38 -4.77 2.64
N PRO A 31 -13.24 -5.24 1.70
CA PRO A 31 -13.54 -4.48 0.50
C PRO A 31 -14.15 -3.11 0.80
N GLU A 32 -15.01 -2.99 1.82
CA GLU A 32 -15.59 -1.70 2.22
C GLU A 32 -14.56 -0.77 2.83
N GLN A 33 -13.66 -1.30 3.66
CA GLN A 33 -12.52 -0.55 4.20
C GLN A 33 -11.64 -0.02 3.08
N PHE A 34 -11.29 -0.87 2.12
CA PHE A 34 -10.57 -0.44 0.92
C PHE A 34 -11.34 0.66 0.16
N ALA A 35 -12.64 0.49 -0.10
CA ALA A 35 -13.42 1.43 -0.89
C ALA A 35 -13.43 2.84 -0.27
N ARG A 36 -13.57 2.93 1.07
CA ARG A 36 -13.50 4.21 1.79
C ARG A 36 -12.15 4.90 1.64
N GLU A 37 -11.06 4.13 1.72
CA GLU A 37 -9.71 4.66 1.57
C GLU A 37 -9.38 5.03 0.13
N ALA A 38 -9.83 4.24 -0.84
CA ALA A 38 -9.72 4.57 -2.24
C ALA A 38 -10.42 5.90 -2.55
N GLU A 39 -11.61 6.14 -2.01
CA GLU A 39 -12.33 7.39 -2.20
C GLU A 39 -11.63 8.58 -1.54
N ARG A 40 -11.09 8.40 -0.33
CA ARG A 40 -10.26 9.41 0.35
C ARG A 40 -9.06 9.81 -0.50
N ILE A 41 -8.36 8.83 -1.09
CA ILE A 41 -7.20 9.08 -1.94
C ILE A 41 -7.60 9.78 -3.24
N ARG A 42 -8.70 9.36 -3.89
CA ARG A 42 -9.22 10.05 -5.09
C ARG A 42 -9.59 11.50 -4.78
N THR A 43 -10.24 11.75 -3.64
CA THR A 43 -10.62 13.09 -3.20
C THR A 43 -9.37 13.96 -3.00
N ALA A 44 -8.31 13.43 -2.40
CA ALA A 44 -7.08 14.18 -2.15
C ALA A 44 -6.29 14.48 -3.45
N LEU A 45 -6.22 13.51 -4.37
CA LEU A 45 -5.31 13.59 -5.51
C LEU A 45 -5.97 13.96 -6.85
N GLY A 46 -7.28 13.75 -6.98
CA GLY A 46 -8.00 13.92 -8.24
C GLY A 46 -7.41 13.05 -9.36
N GLU A 47 -7.20 13.63 -10.54
CA GLU A 47 -6.66 12.94 -11.71
C GLU A 47 -5.21 12.46 -11.54
N ARG A 48 -4.48 12.97 -10.54
CA ARG A 48 -3.11 12.49 -10.22
C ARG A 48 -3.11 11.06 -9.70
N ALA A 49 -4.21 10.59 -9.11
CA ALA A 49 -4.40 9.19 -8.78
C ALA A 49 -4.83 8.40 -10.02
N ILE A 50 -3.86 8.08 -10.88
CA ILE A 50 -4.08 7.42 -12.17
C ILE A 50 -4.77 6.07 -11.99
N ARG A 51 -4.42 5.33 -10.94
CA ARG A 51 -5.03 4.04 -10.62
C ARG A 51 -4.97 3.77 -9.13
N ILE A 52 -6.04 3.18 -8.57
CA ILE A 52 -6.12 2.75 -7.18
C ILE A 52 -6.71 1.35 -7.12
N GLU A 53 -6.01 0.42 -6.48
CA GLU A 53 -6.36 -1.00 -6.47
C GLU A 53 -6.20 -1.60 -5.09
N HIS A 54 -7.15 -2.46 -4.69
CA HIS A 54 -6.99 -3.29 -3.50
C HIS A 54 -6.04 -4.44 -3.87
N VAL A 55 -4.95 -4.57 -3.11
CA VAL A 55 -3.91 -5.58 -3.32
C VAL A 55 -3.61 -6.28 -1.98
N GLY A 56 -2.66 -7.21 -1.99
CA GLY A 56 -2.33 -8.01 -0.81
C GLY A 56 -3.43 -9.03 -0.47
N SER A 57 -3.22 -9.81 0.60
CA SER A 57 -4.09 -10.93 0.94
C SER A 57 -5.52 -10.52 1.29
N THR A 58 -5.72 -9.34 1.90
CA THR A 58 -7.06 -8.85 2.27
C THR A 58 -7.94 -8.51 1.06
N SER A 59 -7.36 -8.45 -0.14
CA SER A 59 -8.08 -8.28 -1.40
C SER A 59 -8.60 -9.60 -1.99
N VAL A 60 -8.28 -10.76 -1.39
CA VAL A 60 -8.68 -12.08 -1.87
C VAL A 60 -9.80 -12.65 -0.99
N PRO A 61 -11.05 -12.74 -1.49
CA PRO A 61 -12.15 -13.34 -0.75
C PRO A 61 -11.85 -14.75 -0.25
N GLY A 62 -12.18 -15.03 1.01
CA GLY A 62 -11.95 -16.32 1.66
C GLY A 62 -10.52 -16.59 2.15
N LEU A 63 -9.55 -15.74 1.84
CA LEU A 63 -8.17 -15.94 2.27
C LEU A 63 -7.93 -15.39 3.68
N ALA A 64 -7.48 -16.25 4.60
CA ALA A 64 -7.00 -15.83 5.91
C ALA A 64 -5.76 -14.95 5.77
N ALA A 65 -5.72 -13.83 6.49
CA ALA A 65 -4.71 -12.80 6.32
C ALA A 65 -4.38 -12.07 7.61
N LYS A 66 -3.28 -11.32 7.62
CA LYS A 66 -3.11 -10.23 8.58
C LYS A 66 -4.16 -9.17 8.23
N PRO A 67 -4.84 -8.55 9.22
CA PRO A 67 -5.89 -7.56 8.97
C PRO A 67 -5.28 -6.20 8.58
N ILE A 68 -4.47 -6.17 7.52
CA ILE A 68 -3.83 -4.99 6.95
C ILE A 68 -4.42 -4.77 5.55
N ILE A 69 -4.96 -3.58 5.28
CA ILE A 69 -5.43 -3.21 3.95
C ILE A 69 -4.24 -2.70 3.14
N ASP A 70 -3.85 -3.43 2.08
CA ASP A 70 -2.82 -2.96 1.17
C ASP A 70 -3.45 -2.34 -0.08
N ILE A 71 -3.02 -1.13 -0.43
CA ILE A 71 -3.54 -0.34 -1.54
C ILE A 71 -2.39 -0.04 -2.48
N LEU A 72 -2.59 -0.30 -3.76
CA LEU A 72 -1.72 0.14 -4.83
C LEU A 72 -2.25 1.46 -5.40
N LEU A 73 -1.44 2.51 -5.34
CA LEU A 73 -1.67 3.80 -5.98
C LEU A 73 -0.65 3.99 -7.11
N VAL A 74 -1.14 4.31 -8.30
CA VAL A 74 -0.31 4.69 -9.45
C VAL A 74 -0.41 6.19 -9.66
N VAL A 75 0.74 6.84 -9.76
CA VAL A 75 0.90 8.27 -10.07
C VAL A 75 1.79 8.44 -11.29
N ALA A 76 1.88 9.65 -11.85
CA ALA A 76 2.74 9.91 -13.01
C ALA A 76 4.22 9.63 -12.70
N ASN A 77 4.71 10.10 -11.54
CA ASN A 77 6.07 9.87 -11.07
C ASN A 77 6.10 9.77 -9.54
N SER A 78 6.38 8.59 -8.99
CA SER A 78 6.46 8.37 -7.53
C SER A 78 7.71 8.99 -6.88
N ALA A 79 8.71 9.40 -7.67
CA ALA A 79 9.83 10.18 -7.14
C ALA A 79 9.49 11.68 -7.01
N ASP A 80 8.46 12.17 -7.71
CA ASP A 80 7.98 13.55 -7.61
C ASP A 80 7.05 13.73 -6.41
N GLU A 81 7.60 13.49 -5.23
CA GLU A 81 6.91 13.57 -3.94
C GLU A 81 6.17 14.91 -3.71
N PRO A 82 6.73 16.10 -4.04
CA PRO A 82 6.01 17.36 -3.90
C PRO A 82 4.67 17.40 -4.63
N SER A 83 4.50 16.60 -5.69
CA SER A 83 3.26 16.56 -6.47
C SER A 83 2.12 15.80 -5.82
N TYR A 84 2.32 15.05 -4.72
CA TYR A 84 1.24 14.26 -4.11
C TYR A 84 1.40 13.98 -2.60
N VAL A 85 2.61 13.98 -2.04
CA VAL A 85 2.84 13.73 -0.61
C VAL A 85 2.07 14.71 0.27
N PRO A 86 2.10 16.04 0.05
CA PRO A 86 1.42 16.98 0.95
C PRO A 86 -0.10 16.74 1.05
N ASP A 87 -0.73 16.39 -0.07
CA ASP A 87 -2.19 16.13 -0.10
C ASP A 87 -2.54 14.79 0.56
N LEU A 88 -1.70 13.76 0.38
CA LEU A 88 -1.85 12.50 1.12
C LEU A 88 -1.63 12.70 2.62
N GLU A 89 -0.65 13.52 3.03
CA GLU A 89 -0.42 13.87 4.43
C GLU A 89 -1.60 14.63 5.04
N ALA A 90 -2.14 15.61 4.31
CA ALA A 90 -3.36 16.32 4.69
C ALA A 90 -4.58 15.38 4.80
N ALA A 91 -4.62 14.31 3.98
CA ALA A 91 -5.66 13.29 4.05
C ALA A 91 -5.48 12.25 5.18
N GLY A 92 -4.37 12.32 5.93
CA GLY A 92 -4.09 11.49 7.10
C GLY A 92 -3.12 10.32 6.86
N TYR A 93 -2.45 10.27 5.71
CA TYR A 93 -1.41 9.29 5.42
C TYR A 93 -0.04 9.79 5.86
N VAL A 94 0.86 8.89 6.25
CA VAL A 94 2.23 9.26 6.65
C VAL A 94 3.20 8.48 5.79
N LEU A 95 4.06 9.17 5.06
CA LEU A 95 5.12 8.53 4.29
C LEU A 95 6.12 7.88 5.25
N ARG A 96 6.37 6.58 5.10
CA ARG A 96 7.24 5.80 5.99
C ARG A 96 8.39 5.11 5.28
N ILE A 97 8.29 4.86 3.98
CA ILE A 97 9.37 4.19 3.23
C ILE A 97 9.65 4.93 1.93
N ARG A 98 10.93 5.12 1.62
CA ARG A 98 11.47 5.48 0.31
C ARG A 98 12.44 4.40 -0.16
N GLU A 99 12.14 3.78 -1.29
CA GLU A 99 13.01 2.78 -1.91
C GLU A 99 13.37 3.19 -3.35
N PRO A 100 14.27 4.17 -3.56
CA PRO A 100 14.64 4.63 -4.90
C PRO A 100 15.16 3.52 -5.82
N HIS A 101 15.83 2.53 -5.22
CA HIS A 101 16.49 1.43 -5.92
C HIS A 101 15.50 0.33 -6.32
N TRP A 102 14.26 0.42 -5.87
CA TRP A 102 13.19 -0.54 -6.16
C TRP A 102 11.99 0.23 -6.71
N HIS A 103 12.08 0.56 -8.01
CA HIS A 103 11.01 1.21 -8.78
C HIS A 103 10.51 2.55 -8.21
N GLU A 104 11.39 3.30 -7.53
CA GLU A 104 11.00 4.52 -6.82
C GLU A 104 9.80 4.32 -5.89
N HIS A 105 9.72 3.15 -5.25
CA HIS A 105 8.61 2.79 -4.38
C HIS A 105 8.53 3.73 -3.18
N ARG A 106 7.30 4.14 -2.85
CA ARG A 106 6.97 4.87 -1.63
C ARG A 106 5.88 4.12 -0.88
N LEU A 107 6.04 3.95 0.43
CA LEU A 107 5.02 3.36 1.29
C LEU A 107 4.51 4.39 2.29
N PHE A 108 3.20 4.63 2.26
CA PHE A 108 2.52 5.34 3.31
C PHE A 108 1.82 4.38 4.26
N LYS A 109 1.68 4.82 5.50
CA LYS A 109 0.91 4.17 6.56
C LYS A 109 -0.16 5.10 7.08
N ARG A 110 -1.17 4.55 7.74
CA ARG A 110 -2.11 5.33 8.54
C ARG A 110 -1.82 5.13 10.03
N PRO A 111 -1.72 6.18 10.84
CA PRO A 111 -1.51 6.03 12.29
C PRO A 111 -2.66 5.34 13.02
N ASP A 112 -3.88 5.46 12.50
CA ASP A 112 -5.12 5.01 13.12
C ASP A 112 -5.71 3.74 12.48
N MET A 113 -5.03 3.17 11.49
CA MET A 113 -5.46 1.96 10.80
C MET A 113 -4.27 1.18 10.25
N GLU A 114 -4.34 -0.14 10.36
CA GLU A 114 -3.40 -1.06 9.71
C GLU A 114 -3.60 -1.03 8.18
N LEU A 115 -2.85 -0.15 7.51
CA LEU A 115 -2.93 0.09 6.07
C LEU A 115 -1.55 0.30 5.47
N GLY A 116 -1.28 -0.31 4.32
CA GLY A 116 -0.12 -0.05 3.48
C GLY A 116 -0.51 0.57 2.14
N LEU A 117 -0.18 1.84 1.92
CA LEU A 117 -0.41 2.51 0.63
C LEU A 117 0.90 2.54 -0.17
N HIS A 118 0.99 1.62 -1.11
CA HIS A 118 2.12 1.46 -2.02
C HIS A 118 1.95 2.39 -3.22
N VAL A 119 2.94 3.25 -3.47
CA VAL A 119 2.92 4.21 -4.57
C VAL A 119 4.01 3.89 -5.58
N PHE A 120 3.64 3.81 -6.85
CA PHE A 120 4.54 3.57 -7.98
C PHE A 120 4.24 4.51 -9.15
N SER A 121 5.27 4.84 -9.91
CA SER A 121 5.12 5.50 -11.22
C SER A 121 4.36 4.60 -12.21
N VAL A 122 3.58 5.24 -13.09
CA VAL A 122 3.01 4.59 -14.27
C VAL A 122 4.11 3.84 -15.06
N GLY A 123 3.80 2.62 -15.50
CA GLY A 123 4.75 1.76 -16.22
C GLY A 123 5.67 0.91 -15.33
N SER A 124 5.65 1.07 -14.00
CA SER A 124 6.38 0.16 -13.10
C SER A 124 5.89 -1.29 -13.24
N SER A 125 6.82 -2.24 -13.36
CA SER A 125 6.49 -3.67 -13.42
C SER A 125 5.88 -4.22 -12.13
N GLU A 126 6.13 -3.57 -10.99
CA GLU A 126 5.55 -3.98 -9.71
C GLU A 126 4.03 -3.82 -9.67
N ILE A 127 3.47 -2.86 -10.43
CA ILE A 127 2.02 -2.70 -10.63
C ILE A 127 1.43 -4.03 -11.14
N GLN A 128 2.00 -4.58 -12.21
CA GLN A 128 1.52 -5.83 -12.80
C GLN A 128 1.76 -7.02 -11.90
N ARG A 129 2.91 -7.07 -11.21
CA ARG A 129 3.22 -8.15 -10.25
C ARG A 129 2.19 -8.23 -9.13
N MET A 130 1.86 -7.10 -8.49
CA MET A 130 0.91 -7.07 -7.38
C MET A 130 -0.50 -7.48 -7.83
N LEU A 131 -0.95 -6.99 -8.98
CA LEU A 131 -2.25 -7.33 -9.55
C LEU A 131 -2.32 -8.80 -9.97
N ALA A 132 -1.32 -9.29 -10.70
CA ALA A 132 -1.26 -10.67 -11.14
C ALA A 132 -1.23 -11.65 -9.96
N PHE A 133 -0.53 -11.31 -8.88
CA PHE A 133 -0.53 -12.11 -7.66
C PHE A 133 -1.92 -12.20 -7.02
N ARG A 134 -2.59 -11.05 -6.84
CA ARG A 134 -3.98 -10.99 -6.35
C ARG A 134 -4.92 -11.81 -7.23
N ASP A 135 -4.90 -11.55 -8.53
CA ASP A 135 -5.85 -12.15 -9.48
C ASP A 135 -5.63 -13.66 -9.57
N ARG A 136 -4.36 -14.12 -9.54
CA ARG A 136 -4.03 -15.55 -9.47
C ARG A 136 -4.65 -16.24 -8.25
N LEU A 137 -4.61 -15.61 -7.08
CA LEU A 137 -5.19 -16.17 -5.85
C LEU A 137 -6.72 -16.14 -5.85
N ARG A 138 -7.32 -15.12 -6.48
CA ARG A 138 -8.79 -15.08 -6.67
C ARG A 138 -9.28 -16.19 -7.60
N ASP A 139 -8.54 -16.46 -8.66
CA ASP A 139 -8.90 -17.47 -9.66
C ASP A 139 -8.54 -18.90 -9.23
N ASN A 140 -7.72 -19.06 -8.20
CA ASN A 140 -7.28 -20.36 -7.67
C ASN A 140 -7.40 -20.34 -6.14
N PRO A 141 -8.64 -20.32 -5.62
CA PRO A 141 -8.88 -20.33 -4.19
C PRO A 141 -8.24 -21.59 -3.58
N VAL A 142 -7.51 -21.39 -2.49
CA VAL A 142 -6.85 -22.46 -1.70
C VAL A 142 -7.84 -23.24 -0.85
#